data_AF-A0AAW7AHQ0-F1
#
_entry.id   AF-A0AAW7AHQ0-F1
#
_cell.length_a   1.000
_cell.length_b   1.000
_cell.length_c   1.000
_cell.angle_alpha   90.00
_cell.angle_beta   90.00
_cell.angle_gamma   90.00
#
_symmetry.space_group_name_H-M   'P 1'
#
loop_
_entity.id
_entity.type
_entity.pdbx_description
1 polymer ?
#
loop_
_entity_poly.entity_id
_entity_poly.type
_entity_poly.pdbx_seq_one_letter_code
_entity_poly.pdbx_strand_id
1 'polypeptide(L)'
;MFSIISKEFTSLGKNIKSIIIVAIILCITLGIAKLVSLFEDQLGNLGVVETPYSMGLLLTVLLASPLFIFALSHNVINEEVKTRTIRFLATKTNRTTIIIGKFLGALLFWFLILLITTLLIIIYSHEFYFIELLQSVVFISYYLSLAVFLSVLINSTVLTNFLGIALPIVMTILGIWSSNSNNVLLQTYSYITPYHYFFQGDKLLPFVVIIFPIIFTSISIILFQKRDL
;
A
#
# COMPACT_ATOMS: atom_id res chain seq x y z
N MET A 1 0.42 -19.03 13.32
CA MET A 1 0.09 -17.95 12.34
C MET A 1 -0.42 -16.69 13.05
N PHE A 2 -1.50 -16.78 13.83
CA PHE A 2 -2.08 -15.63 14.56
C PHE A 2 -1.05 -14.84 15.39
N SER A 3 -0.16 -15.51 16.12
CA SER A 3 0.88 -14.83 16.91
C SER A 3 1.86 -14.00 16.06
N ILE A 4 2.15 -14.42 14.82
CA ILE A 4 3.02 -13.67 13.90
C ILE A 4 2.28 -12.43 13.41
N ILE A 5 1.02 -12.60 13.01
CA ILE A 5 0.14 -11.51 12.57
C ILE A 5 0.03 -10.44 13.68
N SER A 6 -0.30 -10.87 14.90
CA SER A 6 -0.43 -9.97 16.06
C SER A 6 0.88 -9.27 16.41
N LYS A 7 2.01 -10.00 16.37
CA LYS A 7 3.35 -9.41 16.59
C LYS A 7 3.67 -8.35 15.53
N GLU A 8 3.45 -8.64 14.26
CA GLU A 8 3.75 -7.70 13.17
C GLU A 8 2.86 -6.46 13.26
N PHE A 9 1.56 -6.65 13.46
CA PHE A 9 0.59 -5.56 13.66
C PHE A 9 0.99 -4.65 14.84
N THR A 10 1.29 -5.24 16.01
CA THR A 10 1.67 -4.48 17.20
C THR A 10 3.04 -3.83 17.08
N SER A 11 3.98 -4.46 16.38
CA SER A 11 5.29 -3.89 16.07
C SER A 11 5.17 -2.64 15.21
N LEU A 12 4.35 -2.70 14.15
CA LEU A 12 4.07 -1.54 13.30
C LEU A 12 3.34 -0.44 14.08
N GLY A 13 2.36 -0.77 14.91
CA GLY A 13 1.61 0.21 15.71
C GLY A 13 2.44 0.91 16.80
N LYS A 14 3.45 0.25 17.37
CA LYS A 14 4.34 0.83 18.40
C LYS A 14 5.52 1.60 17.82
N ASN A 15 5.78 1.46 16.51
CA ASN A 15 6.90 2.13 15.86
C ASN A 15 6.62 3.62 15.69
N ILE A 16 7.49 4.48 16.23
CA ILE A 16 7.39 5.93 16.12
C ILE A 16 7.26 6.42 14.67
N LYS A 17 7.95 5.75 13.73
CA LYS A 17 7.88 6.07 12.30
C LYS A 17 6.46 5.88 11.77
N SER A 18 5.82 4.77 12.14
CA SER A 18 4.45 4.48 11.74
C SER A 18 3.46 5.47 12.33
N ILE A 19 3.64 5.86 13.60
CA ILE A 19 2.79 6.86 14.26
C ILE A 19 2.86 8.21 13.53
N ILE A 20 4.09 8.66 13.18
CA ILE A 20 4.30 9.89 12.40
C ILE A 20 3.62 9.79 11.03
N ILE A 21 3.78 8.65 10.34
CA ILE A 21 3.16 8.42 9.03
C ILE A 21 1.63 8.49 9.12
N VAL A 22 1.03 7.86 10.13
CA VAL A 22 -0.43 7.90 10.34
C VAL A 22 -0.90 9.34 10.58
N ALA A 23 -0.18 10.10 11.40
CA ALA A 23 -0.49 11.51 11.62
C ALA A 23 -0.40 12.33 10.32
N ILE A 24 0.62 12.09 9.49
CA ILE A 24 0.77 12.76 8.19
C ILE A 24 -0.38 12.40 7.24
N ILE A 25 -0.73 11.12 7.10
CA ILE A 25 -1.84 10.67 6.25
C ILE A 25 -3.14 11.35 6.68
N LEU A 26 -3.41 11.40 7.98
CA LEU A 26 -4.60 12.06 8.52
C LEU A 26 -4.62 13.56 8.21
N CYS A 27 -3.51 14.26 8.44
CA CYS A 27 -3.39 15.68 8.11
C CYS A 27 -3.56 15.96 6.62
N ILE A 28 -2.94 15.15 5.75
CA ILE A 28 -3.06 15.29 4.30
C ILE A 28 -4.49 15.04 3.85
N THR A 29 -5.12 13.98 4.35
CA THR A 29 -6.50 13.62 3.96
C THR A 29 -7.48 14.75 4.31
N LEU A 30 -7.39 15.28 5.53
CA LEU A 30 -8.24 16.40 5.97
C LEU A 30 -7.88 17.70 5.22
N GLY A 31 -6.60 17.95 4.97
CA GLY A 31 -6.13 19.11 4.22
C GLY A 31 -6.63 19.10 2.78
N ILE A 32 -6.53 17.96 2.08
CA ILE A 32 -7.04 17.79 0.72
C ILE A 32 -8.56 17.92 0.72
N ALA A 33 -9.27 17.25 1.63
CA ALA A 33 -10.73 17.38 1.74
C ALA A 33 -11.19 18.83 1.87
N LYS A 34 -10.53 19.62 2.74
CA LYS A 34 -10.82 21.04 2.90
C LYS A 34 -10.47 21.86 1.66
N LEU A 35 -9.35 21.56 1.00
CA LEU A 35 -8.99 22.22 -0.26
C LEU A 35 -10.04 21.96 -1.33
N VAL A 36 -10.48 20.70 -1.50
CA VAL A 36 -11.49 20.36 -2.50
C VAL A 36 -12.83 21.05 -2.19
N SER A 37 -13.24 21.15 -0.93
CA SER A 37 -14.46 21.92 -0.56
C SER A 37 -14.39 23.41 -0.88
N LEU A 38 -13.19 24.02 -0.91
CA LEU A 38 -13.03 25.44 -1.27
C LEU A 38 -13.21 25.69 -2.77
N PHE A 39 -13.07 24.64 -3.60
CA PHE A 39 -13.21 24.71 -5.05
C PHE A 39 -14.45 23.96 -5.56
N GLU A 40 -15.38 23.61 -4.67
CA GLU A 40 -16.57 22.82 -4.99
C GLU A 40 -17.40 23.43 -6.14
N ASP A 41 -17.62 24.76 -6.11
CA ASP A 41 -18.32 25.48 -7.18
C ASP A 41 -17.58 25.44 -8.54
N GLN A 42 -16.26 25.36 -8.53
CA GLN A 42 -15.44 25.30 -9.74
C GLN A 42 -15.35 23.87 -10.30
N LEU A 43 -15.28 22.86 -9.41
CA LEU A 43 -15.28 21.45 -9.78
C LEU A 43 -16.66 20.96 -10.24
N GLY A 44 -17.75 21.48 -9.64
CA GLY A 44 -19.12 21.18 -10.04
C GLY A 44 -19.41 21.59 -11.49
N ASN A 45 -18.87 22.74 -11.92
CA ASN A 45 -19.00 23.23 -13.30
C ASN A 45 -18.21 22.41 -14.34
N LEU A 46 -17.22 21.60 -13.90
CA LEU A 46 -16.45 20.71 -14.78
C LEU A 46 -17.07 19.30 -14.89
N GLY A 47 -18.16 19.02 -14.17
CA GLY A 47 -18.85 17.72 -14.19
C GLY A 47 -18.02 16.58 -13.60
N VAL A 48 -17.00 16.90 -12.77
CA VAL A 48 -15.99 15.92 -12.34
C VAL A 48 -16.37 15.14 -11.07
N VAL A 49 -17.39 15.52 -10.28
CA VAL A 49 -17.51 14.93 -8.92
C VAL A 49 -18.94 14.84 -8.36
N GLU A 50 -19.31 13.66 -7.82
CA GLU A 50 -20.49 13.44 -6.96
C GLU A 50 -20.22 13.76 -5.47
N THR A 51 -18.99 13.60 -4.94
CA THR A 51 -18.61 14.06 -3.58
C THR A 51 -17.12 14.45 -3.44
N PRO A 52 -16.76 15.67 -2.98
CA PRO A 52 -15.36 16.14 -2.90
C PRO A 52 -14.46 15.38 -1.90
N TYR A 53 -15.06 14.77 -0.88
CA TYR A 53 -14.35 14.08 0.20
C TYR A 53 -13.79 12.71 -0.21
N SER A 54 -14.52 11.94 -1.02
CA SER A 54 -14.07 10.64 -1.52
C SER A 54 -12.86 10.77 -2.44
N MET A 55 -12.83 11.82 -3.27
CA MET A 55 -11.69 12.14 -4.12
C MET A 55 -10.43 12.45 -3.28
N GLY A 56 -10.60 13.15 -2.16
CA GLY A 56 -9.51 13.44 -1.24
C GLY A 56 -8.88 12.19 -0.62
N LEU A 57 -9.73 11.22 -0.23
CA LEU A 57 -9.27 9.91 0.24
C LEU A 57 -8.49 9.18 -0.86
N LEU A 58 -9.07 9.09 -2.05
CA LEU A 58 -8.47 8.36 -3.17
C LEU A 58 -7.12 8.95 -3.58
N LEU A 59 -7.03 10.27 -3.74
CA LEU A 59 -5.78 10.96 -4.06
C LEU A 59 -4.71 10.75 -2.99
N THR A 60 -5.09 10.82 -1.71
CA THR A 60 -4.15 10.58 -0.61
C THR A 60 -3.61 9.16 -0.68
N VAL A 61 -4.47 8.18 -0.93
CA VAL A 61 -4.06 6.79 -1.05
C VAL A 61 -3.17 6.59 -2.28
N LEU A 62 -3.55 7.10 -3.46
CA LEU A 62 -2.79 6.90 -4.70
C LEU A 62 -1.39 7.53 -4.67
N LEU A 63 -1.24 8.67 -4.01
CA LEU A 63 0.02 9.42 -3.98
C LEU A 63 0.88 9.08 -2.76
N ALA A 64 0.29 9.05 -1.57
CA ALA A 64 1.05 8.96 -0.32
C ALA A 64 1.26 7.51 0.15
N SER A 65 0.27 6.63 -0.05
CA SER A 65 0.37 5.25 0.46
C SER A 65 1.55 4.46 -0.11
N PRO A 66 1.94 4.54 -1.41
CA PRO A 66 3.10 3.82 -1.93
C PRO A 66 4.38 4.13 -1.16
N LEU A 67 4.61 5.41 -0.89
CA LEU A 67 5.80 5.89 -0.18
C LEU A 67 5.84 5.37 1.25
N PHE A 68 4.72 5.48 1.96
CA PHE A 68 4.66 5.09 3.36
C PHE A 68 4.66 3.58 3.58
N ILE A 69 4.01 2.82 2.71
CA ILE A 69 4.06 1.35 2.74
C ILE A 69 5.49 0.89 2.56
N PHE A 70 6.18 1.40 1.53
CA PHE A 70 7.56 1.03 1.31
C PHE A 70 8.45 1.48 2.47
N ALA A 71 8.31 2.70 3.00
CA ALA A 71 9.11 3.18 4.12
C ALA A 71 8.99 2.32 5.40
N LEU A 72 7.86 1.63 5.59
CA LEU A 72 7.60 0.76 6.73
C LEU A 72 7.86 -0.72 6.46
N SER A 73 7.79 -1.15 5.20
CA SER A 73 7.75 -2.58 4.85
C SER A 73 8.86 -3.06 3.91
N HIS A 74 9.73 -2.18 3.41
CA HIS A 74 10.80 -2.53 2.46
C HIS A 74 11.82 -3.54 3.00
N ASN A 75 11.98 -3.64 4.32
CA ASN A 75 12.98 -4.49 4.97
C ASN A 75 12.40 -5.55 5.92
N VAL A 76 11.10 -5.87 5.78
CA VAL A 76 10.36 -6.76 6.70
C VAL A 76 10.96 -8.16 6.86
N ILE A 77 11.58 -8.71 5.80
CA ILE A 77 12.25 -10.03 5.84
C ILE A 77 13.76 -9.91 5.96
N ASN A 78 14.42 -9.13 5.11
CA ASN A 78 15.88 -9.09 5.07
C ASN A 78 16.50 -8.55 6.37
N GLU A 79 15.83 -7.67 7.11
CA GLU A 79 16.33 -7.19 8.40
C GLU A 79 16.31 -8.31 9.45
N GLU A 80 15.30 -9.18 9.44
CA GLU A 80 15.24 -10.35 10.32
C GLU A 80 16.28 -11.41 9.95
N VAL A 81 16.57 -11.56 8.64
CA VAL A 81 17.67 -12.43 8.17
C VAL A 81 19.01 -11.87 8.61
N LYS A 82 19.26 -10.57 8.43
CA LYS A 82 20.50 -9.89 8.82
C LYS A 82 20.74 -9.97 10.33
N THR A 83 19.71 -9.78 11.14
CA THR A 83 19.78 -9.87 12.61
C THR A 83 19.74 -11.31 13.15
N ARG A 84 19.63 -12.31 12.26
CA ARG A 84 19.46 -13.74 12.58
C ARG A 84 18.24 -14.08 13.44
N THR A 85 17.34 -13.13 13.66
CA THR A 85 16.11 -13.33 14.44
C THR A 85 15.14 -14.27 13.72
N ILE A 86 15.22 -14.34 12.39
CA ILE A 86 14.43 -15.24 11.56
C ILE A 86 14.64 -16.73 11.92
N ARG A 87 15.82 -17.12 12.43
CA ARG A 87 16.12 -18.51 12.83
C ARG A 87 15.26 -18.98 14.00
N PHE A 88 14.91 -18.08 14.90
CA PHE A 88 14.00 -18.39 16.02
C PHE A 88 12.56 -18.60 15.56
N LEU A 89 12.17 -17.99 14.44
CA LEU A 89 10.84 -18.18 13.84
C LEU A 89 10.81 -19.46 13.01
N ALA A 90 11.85 -19.72 12.20
CA ALA A 90 11.93 -20.87 11.31
C ALA A 90 12.02 -22.22 12.04
N THR A 91 12.50 -22.25 13.28
CA THR A 91 12.49 -23.46 14.13
C THR A 91 11.13 -23.76 14.75
N LYS A 92 10.24 -22.77 14.82
CA LYS A 92 8.93 -22.87 15.48
C LYS A 92 7.74 -22.91 14.51
N THR A 93 7.94 -22.58 13.23
CA THR A 93 6.86 -22.55 12.24
C THR A 93 7.37 -22.74 10.82
N ASN A 94 6.46 -23.00 9.87
CA ASN A 94 6.79 -23.12 8.46
C ASN A 94 7.11 -21.73 7.86
N ARG A 95 8.07 -21.70 6.93
CA ARG A 95 8.50 -20.54 6.15
C ARG A 95 7.34 -19.83 5.44
N THR A 96 6.38 -20.60 4.91
CA THR A 96 5.17 -20.05 4.30
C THR A 96 4.34 -19.24 5.31
N THR A 97 4.18 -19.77 6.52
CA THR A 97 3.43 -19.11 7.60
C THR A 97 4.11 -17.82 8.07
N ILE A 98 5.44 -17.73 7.96
CA ILE A 98 6.19 -16.51 8.28
C ILE A 98 5.84 -15.41 7.28
N ILE A 99 5.94 -15.68 5.97
CA ILE A 99 5.66 -14.67 4.94
C ILE A 99 4.19 -14.25 4.94
N ILE A 100 3.26 -15.21 4.94
CA ILE A 100 1.83 -14.91 4.99
C ILE A 100 1.48 -14.16 6.27
N GLY A 101 2.03 -14.56 7.41
CA GLY A 101 1.80 -13.91 8.70
C GLY A 101 2.28 -12.46 8.72
N LYS A 102 3.45 -12.17 8.14
CA LYS A 102 3.99 -10.82 8.03
C LYS A 102 3.18 -9.95 7.08
N PHE A 103 2.85 -10.46 5.89
CA PHE A 103 1.99 -9.76 4.95
C PHE A 103 0.61 -9.44 5.56
N LEU A 104 -0.07 -10.42 6.16
CA LEU A 104 -1.39 -10.21 6.76
C LEU A 104 -1.34 -9.29 7.98
N GLY A 105 -0.29 -9.37 8.80
CA GLY A 105 -0.11 -8.46 9.94
C GLY A 105 0.06 -7.01 9.51
N ALA A 106 0.87 -6.77 8.48
CA ALA A 106 1.02 -5.45 7.90
C ALA A 106 -0.24 -4.97 7.16
N LEU A 107 -0.94 -5.86 6.46
CA LEU A 107 -2.20 -5.55 5.79
C LEU A 107 -3.29 -5.14 6.79
N LEU A 108 -3.41 -5.86 7.91
CA LEU A 108 -4.35 -5.49 8.99
C LEU A 108 -4.02 -4.15 9.63
N PHE A 109 -2.72 -3.84 9.79
CA PHE A 109 -2.28 -2.54 10.27
C PHE A 109 -2.73 -1.42 9.35
N TRP A 110 -2.48 -1.57 8.05
CA TRP A 110 -2.92 -0.59 7.05
C TRP A 110 -4.44 -0.51 6.90
N PHE A 111 -5.15 -1.64 6.99
CA PHE A 111 -6.61 -1.67 7.00
C PHE A 111 -7.16 -0.85 8.16
N LEU A 112 -6.60 -1.00 9.36
CA LEU A 112 -7.02 -0.22 10.53
C LEU A 112 -6.76 1.29 10.34
N ILE A 113 -5.64 1.67 9.73
CA ILE A 113 -5.36 3.07 9.39
C ILE A 113 -6.41 3.61 8.41
N LEU A 114 -6.67 2.88 7.31
CA LEU A 114 -7.66 3.26 6.32
C LEU A 114 -9.08 3.33 6.90
N LEU A 115 -9.41 2.43 7.83
CA LEU A 115 -10.69 2.45 8.52
C LEU A 115 -10.81 3.69 9.40
N ILE A 116 -9.77 4.04 10.17
CA ILE A 116 -9.76 5.27 10.98
C ILE A 116 -9.85 6.52 10.09
N THR A 117 -9.11 6.58 8.99
CA THR A 117 -9.18 7.72 8.06
C THR A 117 -10.57 7.85 7.45
N THR A 118 -11.18 6.74 7.05
CA THR A 118 -12.54 6.74 6.47
C THR A 118 -13.58 7.15 7.52
N LEU A 119 -13.50 6.64 8.75
CA LEU A 119 -14.39 7.06 9.84
C LEU A 119 -14.30 8.56 10.13
N LEU A 120 -13.11 9.16 10.06
CA LEU A 120 -12.94 10.59 10.22
C LEU A 120 -13.57 11.39 9.08
N ILE A 121 -13.53 10.88 7.85
CA ILE A 121 -14.18 11.50 6.70
C ILE A 121 -15.71 11.47 6.83
N ILE A 122 -16.29 10.41 7.41
CA ILE A 122 -17.76 10.32 7.64
C ILE A 122 -18.26 11.52 8.46
N ILE A 123 -17.47 11.98 9.45
CA ILE A 123 -17.85 13.12 10.31
C ILE A 123 -18.08 14.39 9.47
N TYR A 124 -17.33 14.57 8.39
CA TYR A 124 -17.41 15.75 7.52
C TYR A 124 -18.34 15.56 6.32
N SER A 125 -18.35 14.36 5.74
CA SER A 125 -19.06 14.06 4.49
C SER A 125 -20.48 13.53 4.70
N HIS A 126 -20.81 13.07 5.91
CA HIS A 126 -22.08 12.41 6.25
C HIS A 126 -22.39 11.15 5.44
N GLU A 127 -21.43 10.63 4.66
CA GLU A 127 -21.58 9.42 3.85
C GLU A 127 -20.47 8.41 4.13
N PHE A 128 -20.78 7.14 3.92
CA PHE A 128 -19.83 6.05 4.09
C PHE A 128 -19.36 5.48 2.75
N TYR A 129 -18.11 5.78 2.42
CA TYR A 129 -17.43 5.36 1.19
C TYR A 129 -16.86 3.93 1.30
N PHE A 130 -17.75 2.94 1.37
CA PHE A 130 -17.34 1.54 1.55
C PHE A 130 -16.56 0.97 0.36
N ILE A 131 -16.95 1.31 -0.87
CA ILE A 131 -16.30 0.81 -2.08
C ILE A 131 -14.89 1.39 -2.18
N GLU A 132 -14.73 2.67 -1.90
CA GLU A 132 -13.47 3.41 -1.92
C GLU A 132 -12.51 2.90 -0.84
N LEU A 133 -13.03 2.52 0.34
CA LEU A 133 -12.25 1.83 1.36
C LEU A 133 -11.71 0.49 0.85
N LEU A 134 -12.55 -0.34 0.23
CA LEU A 134 -12.12 -1.62 -0.33
C LEU A 134 -11.11 -1.44 -1.47
N GLN A 135 -11.34 -0.50 -2.39
CA GLN A 135 -10.41 -0.15 -3.46
C GLN A 135 -9.06 0.30 -2.87
N SER A 136 -9.08 1.11 -1.81
CA SER A 136 -7.87 1.55 -1.12
C SER A 136 -7.11 0.36 -0.50
N VAL A 137 -7.80 -0.61 0.09
CA VAL A 137 -7.18 -1.83 0.62
C VAL A 137 -6.51 -2.64 -0.48
N VAL A 138 -7.17 -2.78 -1.64
CA VAL A 138 -6.59 -3.45 -2.81
C VAL A 138 -5.33 -2.73 -3.28
N PHE A 139 -5.38 -1.40 -3.39
CA PHE A 139 -4.24 -0.59 -3.78
C PHE A 139 -3.04 -0.77 -2.84
N ILE A 140 -3.27 -0.67 -1.53
CA ILE A 140 -2.22 -0.87 -0.52
C ILE A 140 -1.65 -2.29 -0.58
N SER A 141 -2.50 -3.30 -0.78
CA SER A 141 -2.06 -4.70 -0.84
C SER A 141 -1.05 -4.95 -1.97
N TYR A 142 -1.18 -4.24 -3.09
CA TYR A 142 -0.22 -4.28 -4.21
C TYR A 142 1.17 -3.82 -3.75
N TYR A 143 1.26 -2.63 -3.17
CA TYR A 143 2.54 -2.08 -2.75
C TYR A 143 3.15 -2.85 -1.58
N LEU A 144 2.31 -3.34 -0.67
CA LEU A 144 2.76 -4.11 0.48
C LEU A 144 3.35 -5.46 0.07
N SER A 145 2.67 -6.17 -0.83
CA SER A 145 3.17 -7.45 -1.36
C SER A 145 4.45 -7.26 -2.18
N LEU A 146 4.56 -6.17 -2.96
CA LEU A 146 5.78 -5.82 -3.67
C LEU A 146 6.94 -5.50 -2.72
N ALA A 147 6.68 -4.78 -1.62
CA ALA A 147 7.68 -4.49 -0.60
C ALA A 147 8.17 -5.77 0.10
N VAL A 148 7.25 -6.67 0.48
CA VAL A 148 7.60 -8.00 1.02
C VAL A 148 8.43 -8.78 0.02
N PHE A 149 8.03 -8.80 -1.25
CA PHE A 149 8.77 -9.49 -2.32
C PHE A 149 10.20 -8.96 -2.47
N LEU A 150 10.39 -7.65 -2.53
CA LEU A 150 11.72 -7.04 -2.61
C LEU A 150 12.56 -7.35 -1.36
N SER A 151 11.95 -7.38 -0.18
CA SER A 151 12.64 -7.75 1.07
C SER A 151 13.09 -9.21 1.10
N VAL A 152 12.43 -10.11 0.37
CA VAL A 152 12.85 -11.52 0.21
C VAL A 152 13.92 -11.64 -0.88
N LEU A 153 13.76 -10.93 -1.99
CA LEU A 153 14.65 -11.00 -3.14
C LEU A 153 16.02 -10.38 -2.86
N ILE A 154 16.07 -9.31 -2.05
CA ILE A 154 17.27 -8.54 -1.80
C ILE A 154 17.82 -8.81 -0.41
N ASN A 155 19.02 -9.39 -0.34
CA ASN A 155 19.68 -9.71 0.92
C ASN A 155 20.25 -8.48 1.65
N SER A 156 20.57 -7.41 0.93
CA SER A 156 21.16 -6.19 1.48
C SER A 156 20.09 -5.21 1.97
N THR A 157 20.06 -4.95 3.28
CA THR A 157 19.19 -3.91 3.86
C THR A 157 19.46 -2.54 3.23
N VAL A 158 20.72 -2.23 2.90
CA VAL A 158 21.10 -0.93 2.31
C VAL A 158 20.42 -0.74 0.95
N LEU A 159 20.42 -1.78 0.11
CA LEU A 159 19.77 -1.72 -1.20
C LEU A 159 18.25 -1.62 -1.08
N THR A 160 17.63 -2.36 -0.15
CA THR A 160 16.19 -2.21 0.09
C THR A 160 15.81 -0.85 0.67
N ASN A 161 16.68 -0.21 1.47
CA ASN A 161 16.43 1.14 1.97
C ASN A 161 16.37 2.15 0.80
N PHE A 162 17.31 2.04 -0.14
CA PHE A 162 17.32 2.90 -1.33
C PHE A 162 16.10 2.64 -2.22
N LEU A 163 15.82 1.37 -2.54
CA LEU A 163 14.67 1.01 -3.37
C LEU A 163 13.33 1.31 -2.69
N GLY A 164 13.27 1.23 -1.35
CA GLY A 164 12.09 1.62 -0.58
C GLY A 164 11.74 3.10 -0.69
N ILE A 165 12.66 3.95 -1.16
CA ILE A 165 12.36 5.36 -1.45
C ILE A 165 12.21 5.58 -2.95
N ALA A 166 13.16 5.09 -3.75
CA ALA A 166 13.21 5.36 -5.17
C ALA A 166 12.06 4.70 -5.95
N LEU A 167 11.77 3.42 -5.65
CA LEU A 167 10.81 2.62 -6.40
C LEU A 167 9.37 3.13 -6.29
N PRO A 168 8.81 3.45 -5.09
CA PRO A 168 7.47 4.02 -5.01
C PRO A 168 7.36 5.36 -5.75
N ILE A 169 8.36 6.25 -5.66
CA ILE A 169 8.33 7.54 -6.38
C ILE A 169 8.26 7.32 -7.90
N VAL A 170 9.16 6.48 -8.43
CA VAL A 170 9.22 6.17 -9.85
C VAL A 170 7.93 5.50 -10.32
N MET A 171 7.42 4.54 -9.56
CA MET A 171 6.18 3.84 -9.89
C MET A 171 4.96 4.76 -9.88
N THR A 172 4.88 5.69 -8.93
CA THR A 172 3.78 6.68 -8.88
C THR A 172 3.83 7.61 -10.09
N ILE A 173 5.00 8.20 -10.38
CA ILE A 173 5.15 9.16 -11.49
C ILE A 173 4.90 8.47 -12.84
N LEU A 174 5.55 7.34 -13.09
CA LEU A 174 5.37 6.60 -14.33
C LEU A 174 3.95 6.03 -14.44
N GLY A 175 3.36 5.61 -13.34
CA GLY A 175 1.98 5.09 -13.30
C GLY A 175 0.98 6.13 -13.80
N ILE A 176 1.02 7.34 -13.21
CA ILE A 176 0.15 8.46 -13.60
C ILE A 176 0.44 8.93 -15.04
N TRP A 177 1.70 8.94 -15.46
CA TRP A 177 2.05 9.33 -16.82
C TRP A 177 1.57 8.29 -17.85
N SER A 178 1.73 7.02 -17.53
CA SER A 178 1.37 5.91 -18.41
C SER A 178 -0.13 5.79 -18.64
N SER A 179 -0.96 6.15 -17.67
CA SER A 179 -2.43 6.12 -17.83
C SER A 179 -2.94 7.17 -18.81
N ASN A 180 -2.12 8.17 -19.16
CA ASN A 180 -2.49 9.28 -20.05
C ASN A 180 -1.70 9.29 -21.38
N SER A 181 -0.93 8.24 -21.66
CA SER A 181 -0.03 8.19 -22.83
C SER A 181 -0.49 7.18 -23.87
N ASN A 182 -0.30 7.51 -25.16
CA ASN A 182 -0.55 6.62 -26.30
C ASN A 182 0.69 5.83 -26.77
N ASN A 183 1.81 5.94 -26.04
CA ASN A 183 3.02 5.20 -26.40
C ASN A 183 2.90 3.73 -25.96
N VAL A 184 3.13 2.79 -26.89
CA VAL A 184 3.00 1.34 -26.68
C VAL A 184 3.80 0.84 -25.47
N LEU A 185 5.00 1.39 -25.22
CA LEU A 185 5.86 0.95 -24.11
C LEU A 185 5.29 1.42 -22.77
N LEU A 186 4.81 2.67 -22.70
CA LEU A 186 4.12 3.21 -21.52
C LEU A 186 2.78 2.49 -21.29
N GLN A 187 2.06 2.16 -22.35
CA GLN A 187 0.79 1.45 -22.26
C GLN A 187 0.97 0.02 -21.75
N THR A 188 2.07 -0.65 -22.11
CA THR A 188 2.37 -1.98 -21.55
C THR A 188 2.69 -1.89 -20.06
N TYR A 189 3.43 -0.85 -19.66
CA TYR A 189 3.74 -0.60 -18.25
C TYR A 189 2.49 -0.29 -17.42
N SER A 190 1.52 0.44 -17.98
CA SER A 190 0.31 0.85 -17.26
C SER A 190 -0.47 -0.36 -16.73
N TYR A 191 -0.56 -1.46 -17.51
CA TYR A 191 -1.24 -2.71 -17.11
C TYR A 191 -0.62 -3.43 -15.91
N ILE A 192 0.67 -3.20 -15.62
CA ILE A 192 1.37 -3.80 -14.48
C ILE A 192 1.16 -2.96 -13.20
N THR A 193 0.90 -1.66 -13.37
CA THR A 193 0.68 -0.75 -12.25
C THR A 193 -0.79 -0.68 -11.84
N PRO A 194 -1.09 -0.48 -10.55
CA PRO A 194 -2.46 -0.33 -10.11
C PRO A 194 -3.15 0.91 -10.70
N TYR A 195 -2.39 1.96 -11.04
CA TYR A 195 -2.93 3.24 -11.51
C TYR A 195 -3.86 3.14 -12.72
N HIS A 196 -3.53 2.29 -13.70
CA HIS A 196 -4.38 2.11 -14.89
C HIS A 196 -5.81 1.70 -14.52
N TYR A 197 -5.96 0.80 -13.56
CA TYR A 197 -7.26 0.27 -13.15
C TYR A 197 -8.06 1.25 -12.28
N PHE A 198 -7.39 2.19 -11.61
CA PHE A 198 -8.02 3.18 -10.74
C PHE A 198 -8.43 4.46 -11.48
N PHE A 199 -7.76 4.81 -12.59
CA PHE A 199 -8.09 6.01 -13.37
C PHE A 199 -9.14 5.80 -14.48
N GLN A 200 -9.57 4.57 -14.75
CA GLN A 200 -10.57 4.28 -15.81
C GLN A 200 -12.03 4.56 -15.43
N GLY A 201 -12.32 4.97 -14.18
CA GLY A 201 -13.65 5.39 -13.74
C GLY A 201 -14.65 4.27 -13.42
N ASP A 202 -14.35 3.02 -13.77
CA ASP A 202 -15.15 1.85 -13.38
C ASP A 202 -14.89 1.46 -11.91
N LYS A 203 -15.96 1.35 -11.11
CA LYS A 203 -15.87 1.00 -9.69
C LYS A 203 -15.38 -0.43 -9.43
N LEU A 204 -15.54 -1.36 -10.38
CA LEU A 204 -15.20 -2.78 -10.22
C LEU A 204 -13.80 -3.14 -10.74
N LEU A 205 -13.30 -2.39 -11.71
CA LEU A 205 -12.02 -2.66 -12.34
C LEU A 205 -10.80 -2.65 -11.37
N PRO A 206 -10.73 -1.76 -10.34
CA PRO A 206 -9.66 -1.80 -9.34
C PRO A 206 -9.46 -3.15 -8.64
N PHE A 207 -10.50 -3.97 -8.51
CA PHE A 207 -10.40 -5.28 -7.84
C PHE A 207 -9.57 -6.30 -8.60
N VAL A 208 -9.36 -6.12 -9.91
CA VAL A 208 -8.46 -6.96 -10.73
C VAL A 208 -7.03 -6.92 -10.19
N VAL A 209 -6.64 -5.80 -9.55
CA VAL A 209 -5.30 -5.61 -8.98
C VAL A 209 -4.95 -6.66 -7.92
N ILE A 210 -5.93 -7.32 -7.29
CA ILE A 210 -5.72 -8.39 -6.28
C ILE A 210 -4.85 -9.55 -6.81
N ILE A 211 -4.84 -9.77 -8.13
CA ILE A 211 -4.01 -10.79 -8.77
C ILE A 211 -2.52 -10.56 -8.47
N PHE A 212 -2.05 -9.31 -8.47
CA PHE A 212 -0.64 -8.98 -8.25
C PHE A 212 -0.15 -9.31 -6.83
N PRO A 213 -0.85 -8.93 -5.74
CA PRO A 213 -0.52 -9.38 -4.40
C PRO A 213 -0.41 -10.90 -4.26
N ILE A 214 -1.32 -11.65 -4.89
CA ILE A 214 -1.28 -13.11 -4.86
C ILE A 214 0.01 -13.62 -5.54
N ILE A 215 0.35 -13.07 -6.71
CA ILE A 215 1.57 -13.43 -7.44
C ILE A 215 2.82 -13.08 -6.63
N PHE A 216 2.97 -11.84 -6.16
CA PHE A 216 4.15 -11.38 -5.44
C PHE A 216 4.36 -12.14 -4.13
N THR A 217 3.30 -12.40 -3.36
CA THR A 217 3.40 -13.19 -2.13
C THR A 217 3.72 -14.66 -2.43
N SER A 218 3.15 -15.26 -3.46
CA SER A 218 3.44 -16.64 -3.88
C SER A 218 4.90 -16.80 -4.29
N ILE A 219 5.43 -15.89 -5.11
CA ILE A 219 6.85 -15.90 -5.51
C ILE A 219 7.75 -15.69 -4.29
N SER A 220 7.37 -14.79 -3.38
CA SER A 220 8.10 -14.57 -2.12
C SER A 220 8.22 -15.85 -1.29
N ILE A 221 7.15 -16.64 -1.19
CA ILE A 221 7.14 -17.92 -0.49
C ILE A 221 8.14 -18.89 -1.13
N ILE A 222 8.09 -19.04 -2.46
CA ILE A 222 8.98 -19.95 -3.20
C ILE A 222 10.45 -19.56 -3.02
N LEU A 223 10.77 -18.27 -3.14
CA LEU A 223 12.14 -17.77 -2.99
C LEU A 223 12.65 -17.97 -1.56
N PHE A 224 11.83 -17.70 -0.56
CA PHE A 224 12.22 -17.83 0.84
C PHE A 224 12.39 -19.29 1.29
N GLN A 225 11.67 -20.23 0.68
CA GLN A 225 11.88 -21.66 0.90
C GLN A 225 13.26 -22.14 0.42
N LYS A 226 13.80 -21.55 -0.65
CA LYS A 226 15.12 -21.91 -1.21
C LYS A 226 16.29 -21.22 -0.51
N ARG A 227 16.02 -20.29 0.41
CA ARG A 227 17.04 -19.44 1.02
C ARG A 227 17.65 -20.08 2.27
N ASP A 228 18.97 -20.02 2.40
CA ASP A 228 19.66 -20.42 3.62
C ASP A 228 19.52 -19.33 4.69
N LEU A 229 19.20 -19.74 5.93
CA LEU A 229 18.91 -18.85 7.06
C LEU A 229 20.08 -18.74 8.04
#